data_AF-A0ABD2BS13-F1
#
_entry.id   AF-A0ABD2BS13-F1
#
_cell.length_a   1.000
_cell.length_b   1.000
_cell.length_c   1.000
_cell.angle_alpha   90.00
_cell.angle_beta   90.00
_cell.angle_gamma   90.00
#
_symmetry.space_group_name_H-M   'P 1'
#
loop_
_entity.id
_entity.type
_entity.pdbx_description
1 polymer ?
#
loop_
_entity_poly.entity_id
_entity_poly.type
_entity_poly.pdbx_seq_one_letter_code
_entity_poly.pdbx_strand_id
1 'polypeptide(L)' 'MSPIVCTSACGPNKVFIDCMRPCLLTYANYKNLPKFCATYCKEECSCVNGTILNSEKECVLPSQC' A
#
# COMPACT_ATOMS: atom_id res chain seq x y z
N MET A 1 -29.01 1.02 17.74
CA MET A 1 -28.36 1.45 16.49
C MET A 1 -26.90 1.74 16.79
N SER A 2 -25.97 0.90 16.34
CA SER A 2 -24.55 1.23 16.37
C SER A 2 -24.25 2.27 15.28
N PRO A 3 -23.44 3.30 15.55
CA PRO A 3 -23.09 4.28 14.53
C PRO A 3 -22.31 3.57 13.43
N ILE A 4 -22.69 3.79 12.18
CA ILE A 4 -21.87 3.45 11.02
C ILE A 4 -20.67 4.39 11.11
N VAL A 5 -19.60 3.93 11.75
CA VAL A 5 -18.32 4.62 11.76
C VAL A 5 -17.79 4.48 10.35
N CYS A 6 -17.95 5.53 9.54
CA CYS A 6 -17.17 5.70 8.32
C CYS A 6 -15.72 6.02 8.70
N THR A 7 -15.07 5.12 9.45
CA THR A 7 -13.61 5.01 9.37
C THR A 7 -13.36 4.81 7.90
N SER A 8 -12.74 5.77 7.23
CA SER A 8 -12.07 5.48 5.97
C SER A 8 -11.35 4.16 6.19
N ALA A 9 -11.62 3.15 5.36
CA ALA A 9 -11.08 1.80 5.55
C ALA A 9 -9.55 1.82 5.76
N CYS A 10 -8.93 2.92 5.35
CA CYS A 10 -7.55 3.27 5.54
C CYS A 10 -7.37 4.57 6.34
N GLY A 11 -6.24 4.67 7.05
CA GLY A 11 -5.85 5.88 7.80
C GLY A 11 -5.58 7.11 6.90
N PRO A 12 -5.17 8.25 7.48
CA PRO A 12 -4.89 9.46 6.72
C PRO A 12 -3.82 9.23 5.65
N ASN A 13 -3.99 9.87 4.49
CA ASN A 13 -3.10 9.74 3.33
C ASN A 13 -2.94 8.29 2.82
N LYS A 14 -3.93 7.43 3.06
CA LYS A 14 -3.99 6.08 2.52
C LYS A 14 -5.24 5.90 1.65
N VAL A 15 -5.08 5.16 0.57
CA VAL A 15 -6.14 4.72 -0.34
C VAL A 15 -6.39 3.24 -0.13
N PHE A 16 -7.67 2.87 -0.08
CA PHE A 16 -8.06 1.48 -0.09
C PHE A 16 -7.90 0.94 -1.51
N ILE A 17 -7.10 -0.12 -1.64
CA ILE A 17 -6.93 -0.88 -2.85
C ILE A 17 -7.64 -2.20 -2.63
N ASP A 18 -8.74 -2.40 -3.34
CA ASP A 18 -9.57 -3.61 -3.29
C ASP A 18 -8.82 -4.84 -3.82
N CYS A 19 -7.95 -4.64 -4.82
CA CYS A 19 -7.28 -5.74 -5.51
C CYS A 19 -5.82 -5.39 -5.81
N MET A 20 -4.97 -5.36 -4.77
CA MET A 20 -3.52 -5.24 -4.95
C MET A 20 -2.91 -6.61 -5.28
N ARG A 21 -2.20 -6.72 -6.41
CA ARG A 21 -1.49 -7.94 -6.81
C ARG A 21 -0.03 -7.86 -6.34
N PRO A 22 0.37 -8.60 -5.29
CA PRO A 22 1.74 -8.53 -4.80
C PRO A 22 2.71 -9.08 -5.85
N CYS A 23 3.68 -8.25 -6.23
CA CYS A 23 4.84 -8.70 -6.97
C CYS A 23 5.89 -9.14 -5.94
N LEU A 24 6.38 -10.38 -6.03
CA LEU A 24 7.40 -10.91 -5.12
C LEU A 24 8.75 -10.24 -5.42
N LEU A 25 8.90 -9.00 -4.99
CA LEU A 25 10.17 -8.29 -5.02
C LEU A 25 11.03 -8.78 -3.86
N THR A 26 12.18 -9.33 -4.21
CA THR A 26 13.24 -9.75 -3.30
C THR A 26 14.50 -8.96 -3.64
N TYR A 27 15.45 -8.88 -2.70
CA TYR A 27 16.75 -8.26 -2.98
C TYR A 27 17.51 -8.93 -4.15
N ALA A 28 17.20 -10.19 -4.46
CA ALA A 28 17.77 -10.87 -5.61
C ALA A 28 17.17 -10.44 -6.96
N ASN A 29 15.97 -9.83 -6.98
CA ASN A 29 15.24 -9.52 -8.21
C ASN A 29 14.79 -8.06 -8.36
N TYR A 30 15.16 -7.14 -7.44
CA TYR A 30 14.75 -5.73 -7.55
C TYR A 30 15.23 -5.03 -8.84
N LYS A 31 16.37 -5.46 -9.40
CA LYS A 31 16.87 -4.97 -10.71
C LYS A 31 16.25 -5.69 -11.91
N ASN A 32 15.71 -6.89 -11.69
CA ASN A 32 15.12 -7.76 -12.72
C ASN A 32 13.74 -8.19 -12.23
N LEU A 33 12.79 -7.24 -12.24
CA LEU A 33 11.45 -7.49 -11.72
C LEU A 33 10.86 -8.76 -12.37
N PRO A 34 10.22 -9.64 -11.59
CA PRO A 34 9.51 -10.76 -12.17
C PRO A 34 8.46 -10.24 -13.15
N LYS A 35 8.45 -10.81 -14.36
CA LYS A 35 7.51 -10.43 -15.44
C LYS A 35 6.05 -10.63 -15.05
N PHE A 36 5.80 -11.43 -14.01
CA PHE A 36 4.47 -11.78 -13.54
C PHE A 36 4.40 -11.57 -12.02
N CYS A 37 3.43 -10.78 -11.57
CA CYS A 37 3.05 -10.66 -10.17
C CYS A 37 2.04 -11.77 -9.82
N ALA A 38 1.72 -11.93 -8.54
CA ALA A 38 0.72 -12.90 -8.10
C ALA A 38 -0.61 -12.71 -8.87
N THR A 39 -1.25 -13.83 -9.23
CA THR A 39 -2.55 -13.83 -9.91
C THR A 39 -3.71 -13.58 -8.97
N TYR A 40 -3.54 -13.88 -7.68
CA TYR A 40 -4.47 -13.48 -6.63
C TYR A 40 -4.23 -12.02 -6.27
N CYS A 41 -5.29 -11.34 -5.82
CA CYS A 41 -5.17 -10.04 -5.20
C CYS A 41 -5.54 -10.05 -3.73
N LYS A 42 -5.06 -9.02 -3.03
CA LYS A 42 -5.32 -8.77 -1.62
C LYS A 42 -5.82 -7.35 -1.46
N GLU A 43 -6.76 -7.18 -0.54
CA GLU A 43 -7.22 -5.88 -0.09
C GLU A 43 -6.11 -5.26 0.79
N GLU A 44 -5.71 -4.02 0.48
CA GLU A 44 -4.68 -3.30 1.23
C GLU A 44 -4.95 -1.80 1.29
N CYS A 45 -4.48 -1.16 2.35
CA CYS A 45 -4.36 0.29 2.45
C CYS A 45 -2.97 0.75 2.02
N SER A 46 -2.87 1.40 0.86
CA SER A 46 -1.60 1.91 0.33
C SER A 46 -1.50 3.43 0.49
N CYS A 47 -0.29 3.97 0.51
CA CYS A 47 -0.09 5.42 0.58
C CYS A 47 -0.60 6.10 -0.69
N VAL A 48 -1.19 7.30 -0.54
CA VAL A 48 -1.60 8.13 -1.68
C VAL A 48 -0.40 8.39 -2.59
N ASN A 49 -0.64 8.49 -3.90
CA ASN A 49 0.41 8.68 -4.88
C ASN A 49 1.27 9.91 -4.55
N GLY A 50 2.60 9.74 -4.55
CA GLY A 50 3.55 10.76 -4.12
C GLY A 50 3.91 10.75 -2.63
N THR A 51 3.33 9.84 -1.82
CA THR A 51 3.74 9.60 -0.43
C THR A 51 4.24 8.18 -0.24
N ILE A 52 5.15 7.98 0.72
CA ILE A 52 5.76 6.70 1.06
C ILE A 52 5.53 6.38 2.54
N LEU A 53 5.45 5.10 2.86
CA LEU A 53 5.26 4.63 4.23
C LEU A 53 6.59 4.73 4.99
N ASN A 54 6.64 5.53 6.05
CA ASN A 54 7.81 5.64 6.92
C ASN A 54 7.86 4.49 7.96
N SER A 55 8.92 4.47 8.78
CA SER A 55 9.09 3.49 9.86
C SER A 55 8.00 3.55 10.94
N GLU A 56 7.31 4.69 11.07
CA GLU A 56 6.19 4.90 12.00
C GLU A 56 4.84 4.47 11.41
N LYS A 57 4.84 3.89 10.21
CA LYS A 57 3.65 3.44 9.45
C LYS A 57 2.72 4.57 9.00
N GLU A 58 3.28 5.76 8.85
CA GLU A 58 2.63 6.96 8.32
C GLU A 58 3.03 7.20 6.86
N CYS A 59 2.10 7.73 6.06
CA CYS A 59 2.38 8.08 4.67
C CYS A 59 2.88 9.53 4.61
N VAL A 60 4.15 9.70 4.27
CA VAL A 60 4.86 10.99 4.25
C VAL A 60 5.41 11.28 2.86
N LEU A 61 5.75 12.54 2.55
CA LEU A 61 6.45 12.85 1.31
C LEU A 61 7.85 12.20 1.29
N PRO A 62 8.37 11.75 0.14
CA PRO A 62 9.74 11.21 0.04
C PRO A 62 10.82 12.16 0.57
N SER A 63 10.59 13.47 0.47
CA SER A 63 11.48 14.50 1.01
C SER A 63 11.47 14.61 2.55
N GLN A 64 10.53 13.94 3.21
CA GLN A 64 10.34 13.91 4.66
C GLN A 64 10.68 12.54 5.27
N CYS A 65 11.20 11.62 4.45
CA CYS A 65 11.60 10.27 4.86
C CYS A 65 13.09 10.22 5.24
#